data_AF-A0A3M4AJN5-F1
#
_entry.id   AF-A0A3M4AJN5-F1
#
_cell.length_a   1.000
_cell.length_b   1.000
_cell.length_c   1.000
_cell.angle_alpha   90.00
_cell.angle_beta   90.00
_cell.angle_gamma   90.00
#
_symmetry.space_group_name_H-M   'P 1'
#
loop_
_entity.id
_entity.type
_entity.pdbx_description
1 polymer ?
#
loop_
_entity_poly.entity_id
_entity_poly.type
_entity_poly.pdbx_seq_one_letter_code
_entity_poly.pdbx_strand_id
1 'polypeptide(L)' 'MPRSLVSFWKRVATSGPTVDGRVITPQELRDIAETYSTATYTATIWSEHERWPGAYGTVFAVRLIEEVEGLAPGQVALEA' A
#
# COMPACT_ATOMS: atom_id res chain seq x y z
N MET A 1 -17.70 -6.80 7.20
CA MET A 1 -16.59 -7.74 7.44
C MET A 1 -16.09 -7.56 8.87
N PRO A 2 -15.85 -8.64 9.64
CA PRO A 2 -15.31 -8.51 11.00
C PRO A 2 -13.91 -7.87 10.94
N ARG A 3 -13.72 -6.75 11.64
CA ARG A 3 -12.45 -6.00 11.73
C ARG A 3 -11.49 -6.54 12.80
N SER A 4 -11.82 -7.69 13.42
CA SER A 4 -11.10 -8.24 14.56
C SER A 4 -9.86 -9.06 14.19
N LEU A 5 -9.68 -9.39 12.92
CA LEU A 5 -8.51 -10.09 12.40
C LEU A 5 -7.78 -9.16 11.41
N VAL A 6 -6.63 -8.65 11.85
CA VAL A 6 -5.76 -7.78 11.04
C VAL A 6 -4.46 -8.55 10.82
N SER A 7 -3.98 -8.57 9.58
CA SER A 7 -2.70 -9.20 9.25
C SER A 7 -1.53 -8.42 9.83
N PHE A 8 -0.35 -9.05 9.87
CA PHE A 8 0.90 -8.29 9.99
C PHE A 8 1.11 -7.41 8.76
N TRP A 9 1.88 -6.34 8.95
CA TRP A 9 2.30 -5.43 7.89
C TRP A 9 2.90 -6.17 6.70
N LYS A 10 2.44 -5.81 5.50
CA LYS A 10 2.98 -6.30 4.24
C LYS A 10 3.39 -5.13 3.37
N ARG A 11 4.53 -5.25 2.69
CA ARG A 11 4.98 -4.27 1.70
C ARG A 11 4.07 -4.35 0.48
N VAL A 12 3.35 -3.27 0.22
CA VAL A 12 2.39 -3.16 -0.89
C VAL A 12 2.87 -2.26 -2.01
N ALA A 13 3.79 -1.33 -1.73
CA ALA A 13 4.40 -0.48 -2.74
C ALA A 13 5.83 -0.07 -2.33
N THR A 14 6.64 0.24 -3.33
CA THR A 14 7.98 0.84 -3.19
C THR A 14 8.10 1.98 -4.20
N SER A 15 8.66 3.11 -3.80
CA SER A 15 8.91 4.23 -4.72
C SER A 15 9.96 3.85 -5.76
N GLY A 16 9.77 4.26 -7.00
CA GLY A 16 10.68 3.98 -8.10
C GLY A 16 9.94 3.59 -9.39
N PRO A 17 10.68 3.07 -10.39
CA PRO A 17 10.10 2.64 -11.66
C PRO A 17 9.24 1.39 -11.49
N THR A 18 8.10 1.36 -12.15
CA THR A 18 7.19 0.20 -12.20
C THR A 18 7.30 -0.54 -13.52
N VAL A 19 6.80 -1.78 -13.55
CA VAL A 19 6.91 -2.67 -14.73
C VAL A 19 6.24 -2.09 -15.99
N ASP A 20 5.25 -1.23 -15.81
CA ASP A 20 4.50 -0.57 -16.88
C ASP A 20 5.04 0.81 -17.25
N GLY A 21 6.25 1.17 -16.77
CA GLY A 21 6.97 2.37 -17.17
C GLY A 21 6.57 3.65 -16.43
N ARG A 22 5.67 3.57 -15.44
CA ARG A 22 5.38 4.67 -14.52
C ARG A 22 6.46 4.77 -13.45
N VAL A 23 6.47 5.89 -12.73
CA VAL A 23 7.36 6.11 -11.60
C VAL A 23 6.51 6.50 -10.40
N ILE A 24 6.60 5.73 -9.32
CA ILE A 24 6.03 6.07 -8.02
C ILE A 24 7.04 6.94 -7.30
N THR A 25 6.70 8.20 -7.06
CA THR A 25 7.55 9.12 -6.33
C THR A 25 7.49 8.83 -4.82
N PRO A 26 8.58 9.12 -4.07
CA PRO A 26 8.55 9.01 -2.61
C PRO A 26 7.47 9.88 -1.96
N GLN A 27 7.19 11.05 -2.56
CA GLN A 27 6.17 11.97 -2.04
C GLN A 27 4.77 11.37 -2.15
N GLU A 28 4.43 10.69 -3.24
CA GLU A 28 3.13 10.01 -3.37
C GLU A 28 2.91 8.97 -2.26
N LEU A 29 3.95 8.21 -1.88
CA LEU A 29 3.83 7.25 -0.78
C LEU A 29 3.72 7.93 0.59
N ARG A 30 4.40 9.06 0.80
CA ARG A 30 4.24 9.89 2.01
C ARG A 30 2.82 10.43 2.12
N ASP A 31 2.32 11.02 1.05
CA ASP A 31 0.96 11.58 1.01
C ASP A 31 -0.09 10.51 1.30
N ILE A 32 0.08 9.28 0.77
CA ILE A 32 -0.81 8.15 1.08
C ILE A 32 -0.74 7.80 2.57
N ALA A 33 0.46 7.70 3.14
CA ALA A 33 0.62 7.37 4.55
C ALA A 33 0.00 8.41 5.49
N GLU A 34 0.03 9.69 5.10
CA GLU A 34 -0.52 10.80 5.90
C GLU A 34 -2.04 10.96 5.74
N THR A 35 -2.59 10.69 4.55
CA THR A 35 -3.99 11.04 4.22
C THR A 35 -4.95 9.86 4.22
N TYR A 36 -4.46 8.62 4.26
CA TYR A 36 -5.32 7.44 4.21
C TYR A 36 -6.28 7.37 5.40
N SER A 37 -7.57 7.29 5.10
CA SER A 37 -8.63 7.15 6.10
C SER A 37 -9.73 6.22 5.62
N THR A 38 -9.96 5.14 6.36
CA THR A 38 -11.03 4.17 6.08
C THR A 38 -12.43 4.77 6.19
N ALA A 39 -12.57 5.91 6.89
CA ALA A 39 -13.83 6.66 6.97
C ALA A 39 -14.17 7.39 5.67
N THR A 40 -13.15 7.88 4.96
CA THR A 40 -13.31 8.54 3.66
C THR A 40 -13.39 7.53 2.53
N TYR A 41 -12.46 6.57 2.52
CA TYR A 41 -12.38 5.52 1.50
C TYR A 41 -11.69 4.28 2.07
N THR A 42 -12.40 3.15 2.06
CA THR A 42 -11.82 1.86 2.43
C THR A 42 -11.27 1.16 1.18
N ALA A 43 -9.94 1.17 1.03
CA ALA A 43 -9.27 0.44 -0.05
C ALA A 43 -9.51 -1.08 0.06
N THR A 44 -9.78 -1.69 -1.08
CA THR A 44 -10.10 -3.12 -1.22
C THR A 44 -8.98 -3.84 -1.97
N ILE A 45 -8.67 -5.06 -1.54
CA ILE A 45 -7.63 -5.89 -2.15
C ILE A 45 -8.24 -6.70 -3.29
N TRP A 46 -7.68 -6.58 -4.47
CA TRP A 46 -8.10 -7.27 -5.69
C TRP A 46 -6.97 -8.17 -6.17
N SER A 47 -7.25 -9.46 -6.33
CA SER A 47 -6.29 -10.37 -6.96
C SER A 47 -6.15 -10.00 -8.43
N GLU A 48 -4.94 -9.75 -8.90
CA GLU A 48 -4.65 -9.45 -10.33
C GLU A 48 -5.53 -8.34 -10.94
N HIS A 49 -5.98 -7.37 -10.13
CA HIS A 49 -6.93 -6.33 -10.54
C HIS A 49 -8.31 -6.85 -10.99
N GLU A 50 -8.60 -8.15 -10.83
CA GLU A 50 -9.89 -8.75 -11.14
C GLU A 50 -10.94 -8.42 -10.08
N ARG A 51 -12.13 -8.00 -10.53
CA ARG A 51 -13.24 -7.63 -9.63
C ARG A 51 -14.33 -8.69 -9.56
N TRP A 52 -14.40 -9.57 -10.55
CA TRP A 52 -15.43 -10.59 -10.66
C TRP A 52 -15.51 -11.57 -9.47
N PRO A 53 -14.38 -12.13 -8.95
CA PRO A 53 -14.45 -13.04 -7.81
C PRO A 53 -14.74 -12.32 -6.47
N GLY A 54 -14.87 -10.99 -6.48
CA GLY A 54 -15.06 -10.17 -5.29
C GLY A 54 -13.74 -9.71 -4.65
N ALA A 55 -13.87 -8.95 -3.56
CA ALA A 55 -12.74 -8.42 -2.82
C ALA A 55 -12.16 -9.47 -1.88
N TYR A 56 -10.82 -9.58 -1.86
CA TYR A 56 -10.08 -10.52 -1.02
C TYR A 56 -9.77 -9.96 0.38
N GLY A 57 -10.17 -8.72 0.63
CA GLY A 57 -9.96 -8.05 1.91
C GLY A 57 -10.02 -6.54 1.75
N THR A 58 -9.77 -5.86 2.87
CA THR A 58 -9.70 -4.40 2.93
C THR A 58 -8.44 -3.97 3.66
N VAL A 59 -7.86 -2.85 3.25
CA VAL A 59 -6.76 -2.23 3.99
C VAL A 59 -7.30 -1.64 5.29
N PHE A 60 -6.62 -1.94 6.40
CA PHE A 60 -7.00 -1.44 7.72
C PHE A 60 -6.28 -0.15 8.07
N ALA A 61 -4.96 -0.12 7.83
CA ALA A 61 -4.08 1.01 8.04
C ALA A 61 -2.95 0.96 7.02
N VAL A 62 -2.23 2.06 6.85
CA VAL A 62 -1.00 2.12 6.06
C VAL A 62 0.09 2.79 6.88
N ARG A 63 1.36 2.48 6.59
CA ARG A 63 2.51 3.19 7.15
C ARG A 63 3.61 3.34 6.12
N LEU A 64 4.33 4.46 6.22
CA LEU A 64 5.55 4.68 5.47
C LEU A 64 6.72 4.00 6.17
N ILE A 65 7.63 3.45 5.38
CA ILE A 65 8.86 2.80 5.83
C ILE A 65 10.04 3.38 5.05
N GLU A 66 11.04 3.84 5.78
CA GLU A 66 12.27 4.44 5.25
C GLU A 66 13.47 3.69 5.83
N GLU A 67 14.59 3.68 5.10
CA GLU A 67 15.89 3.15 5.58
C GLU A 67 15.88 1.66 6.01
N VAL A 68 15.10 0.82 5.34
CA VAL A 68 15.02 -0.62 5.62
C VAL A 68 15.83 -1.44 4.62
N GLU A 69 16.38 -2.55 5.10
CA GLU A 69 17.11 -3.51 4.26
C GLU A 69 16.31 -3.89 3.00
N GLY A 70 16.96 -3.76 1.84
CA GLY A 70 16.36 -3.97 0.53
C GLY A 70 15.80 -2.72 -0.17
N LEU A 71 15.88 -1.53 0.44
CA LEU A 71 15.58 -0.26 -0.25
C LEU A 71 16.86 0.41 -0.74
N ALA A 72 16.83 0.94 -1.97
CA ALA A 72 17.91 1.78 -2.48
C ALA A 72 17.93 3.14 -1.76
N PRO A 73 19.07 3.86 -1.76
CA PRO A 73 19.15 5.19 -1.17
C PRO A 73 18.09 6.14 -1.73
N GLY A 74 17.29 6.73 -0.85
CA GLY A 74 16.20 7.65 -1.20
C GLY A 74 14.88 6.97 -1.62
N GLN A 75 14.81 5.64 -1.63
CA GLN A 75 13.53 4.94 -1.77
C GLN A 75 12.79 4.85 -0.45
N VAL A 76 11.46 4.89 -0.54
CA VAL A 76 10.54 4.65 0.56
C VAL A 76 9.57 3.54 0.17
N ALA A 77 9.05 2.84 1.17
CA ALA A 77 8.06 1.79 0.97
C ALA A 77 6.77 2.10 1.74
N LEU A 78 5.66 1.58 1.22
CA LEU A 78 4.37 1.61 1.88
C LEU A 78 4.02 0.20 2.35
N GLU A 79 3.64 0.08 3.61
CA GLU A 79 3.10 -1.14 4.19
C GLU A 79 1.64 -0.98 4.59
N ALA A 80 0.88 -2.06 4.47
CA ALA A 80 -0.54 -2.16 4.82
C ALA A 80 -0.85 -3.44 5.62
#